data_AF-A0AAW9RN47-F1
#
_entry.id   AF-A0AAW9RN47-F1
#
_cell.length_a   1.000
_cell.length_b   1.000
_cell.length_c   1.000
_cell.angle_alpha   90.00
_cell.angle_beta   90.00
_cell.angle_gamma   90.00
#
_symmetry.space_group_name_H-M   'P 1'
#
loop_
_entity.id
_entity.type
_entity.pdbx_description
1 polymer ?
#
loop_
_entity_poly.entity_id
_entity_poly.type
_entity_poly.pdbx_seq_one_letter_code
_entity_poly.pdbx_strand_id
1 'polypeptide(L)'
;MVKLKLGPLPDDKPVKVTVELPASLHRDLVAYAEILGRETGQSPGDSVRLIVPMLERFIATDRGFSKARKAVRDRDSQGEG
;
A
#
# COMPACT_ATOMS: atom_id res chain seq x y z
N MET A 1 -35.74 9.48 -17.15
CA MET A 1 -35.01 8.38 -16.49
C MET A 1 -34.01 8.99 -15.52
N VAL A 2 -34.04 8.60 -14.24
CA VAL A 2 -33.15 9.15 -13.22
C VAL A 2 -31.76 8.56 -13.42
N LYS A 3 -30.78 9.40 -13.77
CA LYS A 3 -29.38 9.01 -13.88
C LYS A 3 -28.83 8.86 -12.46
N LEU A 4 -28.54 7.62 -12.06
CA LEU A 4 -27.89 7.35 -10.78
C LEU A 4 -26.53 8.06 -10.76
N LYS A 5 -26.25 8.79 -9.68
CA LYS A 5 -24.99 9.54 -9.49
C LYS A 5 -23.82 8.62 -9.12
N LEU A 6 -24.09 7.35 -8.86
CA LEU A 6 -23.07 6.35 -8.57
C LEU A 6 -22.61 5.74 -9.90
N GLY A 7 -21.35 6.01 -10.26
CA GLY A 7 -20.68 5.28 -11.34
C GLY A 7 -20.41 3.81 -10.95
N PRO A 8 -19.78 3.04 -11.83
CA PRO A 8 -19.33 1.69 -11.50
C PRO A 8 -18.53 1.70 -10.19
N LEU A 9 -18.84 0.77 -9.29
CA LEU A 9 -18.05 0.59 -8.09
C LEU A 9 -16.62 0.22 -8.50
N PRO A 10 -15.59 0.75 -7.82
CA PRO A 10 -14.22 0.35 -8.09
C PRO A 10 -14.09 -1.16 -7.94
N ASP A 11 -13.51 -1.81 -8.95
CA ASP A 11 -13.20 -3.24 -8.92
C ASP A 11 -11.97 -3.43 -8.03
N ASP A 12 -12.16 -3.34 -6.71
CA ASP A 12 -11.13 -3.52 -5.66
C ASP A 12 -10.73 -5.01 -5.52
N LYS A 13 -10.46 -5.68 -6.64
CA LYS A 13 -9.98 -7.06 -6.61
C LYS A 13 -8.56 -7.08 -6.07
N PRO A 14 -8.31 -7.83 -4.97
CA PRO A 14 -6.96 -7.95 -4.44
C PRO A 14 -6.05 -8.63 -5.47
N VAL A 15 -4.92 -8.00 -5.78
CA VAL A 15 -3.89 -8.57 -6.63
C VAL A 15 -2.97 -9.42 -5.76
N LYS A 16 -2.86 -10.72 -6.06
CA LYS A 16 -1.90 -11.60 -5.39
C LYS A 16 -0.50 -11.35 -5.94
N VAL A 17 0.43 -11.03 -5.05
CA VAL A 17 1.85 -10.86 -5.38
C VAL A 17 2.66 -11.84 -4.54
N THR A 18 3.58 -12.57 -5.16
CA THR A 18 4.58 -13.38 -4.46
C THR A 18 5.86 -12.57 -4.37
N VAL A 19 6.44 -12.45 -3.18
CA VAL A 19 7.68 -11.70 -2.94
C VAL A 19 8.71 -12.59 -2.27
N GLU A 20 9.95 -12.49 -2.71
CA GLU A 20 11.11 -13.08 -2.03
C GLU A 20 11.82 -12.00 -1.24
N LEU A 21 12.09 -12.27 0.03
CA LEU A 21 12.76 -11.33 0.93
C LEU A 21 14.16 -11.83 1.27
N PRO A 22 15.18 -10.96 1.31
CA PRO A 22 16.44 -11.29 1.94
C PRO A 22 16.23 -11.79 3.36
N ALA A 23 16.98 -12.81 3.79
CA ALA A 23 16.84 -13.40 5.11
C ALA A 23 17.04 -12.38 6.25
N SER A 24 17.90 -11.37 6.05
CA SER A 24 18.08 -10.26 6.99
C SER A 24 16.78 -9.47 7.18
N LEU A 25 16.14 -9.06 6.09
CA LEU A 25 14.91 -8.28 6.14
C LEU A 25 13.77 -9.07 6.79
N HIS A 26 13.65 -10.37 6.50
CA HIS A 26 12.65 -11.20 7.18
C HIS A 26 12.87 -11.23 8.70
N ARG A 27 14.12 -11.38 9.17
CA ARG A 27 14.43 -11.33 10.61
C ARG A 27 14.07 -9.99 11.23
N ASP A 28 14.36 -8.89 10.53
CA ASP A 28 14.01 -7.54 11.01
C ASP A 28 12.49 -7.35 11.10
N LEU A 29 11.72 -7.87 10.14
CA LEU A 29 10.25 -7.84 10.17
C LEU A 29 9.67 -8.67 11.32
N VAL A 30 10.25 -9.83 11.63
CA VAL A 30 9.86 -10.64 12.80
C VAL A 30 10.11 -9.86 14.09
N ALA A 31 11.30 -9.30 14.25
CA ALA A 31 11.64 -8.49 15.43
C ALA A 31 10.71 -7.27 15.57
N TYR A 32 10.40 -6.59 14.46
CA TYR A 32 9.46 -5.47 14.45
C TYR A 32 8.06 -5.90 14.90
N ALA A 33 7.56 -7.03 14.41
CA ALA A 33 6.24 -7.54 14.78
C ALA A 33 6.15 -7.88 16.28
N GLU A 34 7.23 -8.42 16.85
CA GLU A 34 7.30 -8.70 18.29
C GLU A 34 7.28 -7.43 19.12
N ILE A 35 8.08 -6.42 18.75
CA ILE A 35 8.12 -5.12 19.46
C ILE A 35 6.75 -4.45 19.38
N LEU A 36 6.16 -4.38 18.17
CA LEU A 36 4.86 -3.78 17.97
C LEU A 36 3.77 -4.47 18.80
N GLY A 37 3.74 -5.81 18.82
CA GLY A 37 2.77 -6.56 19.63
C GLY A 37 2.90 -6.25 21.12
N ARG A 38 4.13 -6.16 21.63
CA ARG A 38 4.38 -5.77 23.03
C ARG A 38 3.88 -4.35 23.33
N GLU A 39 4.08 -3.41 22.41
CA GLU A 39 3.65 -2.02 22.56
C GLU A 39 2.12 -1.85 22.49
N THR A 40 1.44 -2.61 21.62
CA THR A 40 -0.01 -2.52 21.45
C THR A 40 -0.80 -3.44 22.38
N GLY A 41 -0.12 -4.27 23.17
CA GLY A 41 -0.75 -5.29 24.01
C GLY A 41 -1.42 -6.42 23.19
N GLN A 42 -1.04 -6.55 21.93
CA GLN A 42 -1.53 -7.60 21.03
C GLN A 42 -0.49 -8.71 20.89
N SER A 43 -0.93 -9.92 20.56
CA SER A 43 0.02 -10.99 20.22
C SER A 43 0.93 -10.52 19.07
N PRO A 44 2.22 -10.90 19.05
CA PRO A 44 3.09 -10.65 17.90
C PRO A 44 2.37 -11.06 16.62
N GLY A 45 2.16 -10.09 15.73
CA GLY A 45 1.51 -10.34 14.45
C GLY A 45 2.42 -11.17 13.55
N ASP A 46 1.84 -11.84 12.57
CA ASP A 46 2.63 -12.44 11.48
C ASP A 46 3.40 -11.32 10.76
N SER A 47 4.74 -11.45 10.69
CA SER A 47 5.64 -10.51 10.02
C SER A 47 5.21 -10.20 8.58
N VAL A 48 4.60 -11.15 7.87
CA VAL A 48 4.10 -10.97 6.50
C VAL A 48 2.93 -9.98 6.46
N ARG A 49 2.11 -9.92 7.52
CA ARG A 49 0.98 -8.98 7.60
C ARG A 49 1.41 -7.53 7.77
N LEU A 50 2.67 -7.27 8.10
CA LEU A 50 3.23 -5.92 8.17
C LEU A 50 3.54 -5.36 6.79
N ILE A 51 3.83 -6.21 5.80
CA ILE A 51 4.31 -5.79 4.48
C ILE A 51 3.32 -4.83 3.82
N VAL A 52 2.03 -5.21 3.76
CA VAL A 52 0.99 -4.39 3.12
C VAL A 52 0.84 -3.01 3.79
N PRO A 53 0.54 -2.88 5.10
CA PRO A 53 0.36 -1.58 5.73
C PRO A 53 1.65 -0.73 5.72
N MET A 54 2.83 -1.34 5.79
CA MET A 54 4.09 -0.61 5.64
C MET A 54 4.25 -0.01 4.24
N LEU A 55 3.95 -0.78 3.18
CA LEU A 55 3.99 -0.30 1.80
C LEU A 55 2.95 0.80 1.54
N GLU A 56 1.72 0.61 2.04
CA GLU A 56 0.67 1.64 1.96
C GLU A 56 1.13 2.95 2.63
N ARG A 57 1.68 2.85 3.83
CA ARG A 57 2.19 4.01 4.57
C ARG A 57 3.35 4.69 3.85
N PHE A 58 4.26 3.91 3.28
CA PHE A 58 5.38 4.43 2.50
C PHE A 58 4.88 5.23 1.28
N ILE A 59 4.02 4.62 0.46
CA ILE A 59 3.45 5.24 -0.74
C ILE A 59 2.62 6.49 -0.40
N ALA A 60 1.84 6.44 0.67
CA ALA A 60 0.99 7.55 1.09
C ALA A 60 1.79 8.77 1.59
N THR A 61 2.95 8.54 2.20
CA THR A 61 3.75 9.61 2.83
C THR A 61 4.89 10.13 1.95
N ASP A 62 5.26 9.41 0.89
CA ASP A 62 6.26 9.87 -0.08
C ASP A 62 5.76 11.06 -0.93
N ARG A 63 6.22 12.26 -0.57
CA ARG A 63 5.91 13.50 -1.30
C ARG A 63 6.55 13.55 -2.68
N GLY A 64 7.73 12.95 -2.86
CA GLY A 64 8.42 12.88 -4.14
C GLY A 64 7.62 12.04 -5.13
N PHE A 65 7.21 10.85 -4.69
CA PHE A 65 6.29 10.00 -5.44
C PHE A 65 4.97 10.70 -5.75
N SER A 66 4.37 11.36 -4.75
CA SER A 66 3.09 12.06 -4.93
C SER A 66 3.15 13.15 -6.01
N LYS A 67 4.24 13.93 -6.05
CA LYS A 67 4.46 14.96 -7.09
C LYS A 67 4.66 14.33 -8.48
N ALA A 68 5.50 13.30 -8.57
CA ALA A 68 5.76 12.61 -9.84
C ALA A 68 4.48 11.97 -10.40
N ARG A 69 3.69 11.29 -9.56
CA ARG A 69 2.40 10.68 -9.94
C ARG A 69 1.41 11.70 -10.46
N LYS A 70 1.35 12.90 -9.87
CA LYS A 70 0.50 13.99 -10.37
C LYS A 70 0.96 14.46 -11.76
N ALA A 71 2.25 14.68 -11.96
CA ALA A 71 2.79 15.12 -13.23
C ALA A 71 2.52 14.14 -14.38
N VAL A 72 2.55 12.82 -14.12
CA VAL A 72 2.17 11.80 -15.11
C VAL A 72 0.68 11.93 -15.48
N ARG A 73 -0.21 12.02 -14.49
CA ARG A 73 -1.66 12.17 -14.74
C ARG A 73 -2.00 13.42 -15.55
N ASP A 74 -1.33 14.54 -15.25
CA ASP A 74 -1.54 15.79 -15.96
C ASP A 74 -1.13 15.65 -17.45
N ARG A 75 -0.05 14.91 -17.75
CA ARG A 75 0.37 14.63 -19.13
C ARG A 75 -0.60 13.72 -19.88
N ASP A 76 -1.08 12.66 -19.23
CA ASP A 76 -2.06 11.75 -19.85
C ASP A 76 -3.34 12.49 -20.23
N SER A 77 -3.80 13.41 -19.36
CA SER A 77 -4.98 14.25 -19.64
C SER A 77 -4.78 15.29 -20.76
N GLN A 78 -3.54 15.57 -21.14
CA GLN A 78 -3.21 16.60 -22.14
C GLN A 78 -2.82 16.01 -23.50
N GLY A 79 -2.59 14.68 -23.58
CA GLY A 79 -2.35 13.94 -24.82
C GLY A 79 -3.60 13.38 -25.49
N GLU A 80 -4.77 13.49 -24.88
CA GLU A 80 -6.07 13.08 -25.45
C GLU A 80 -6.83 14.23 -26.17
N GLY A 81 -6.14 15.33 -26.49
CA GLY A 81 -6.68 16.51 -27.18
C GLY A 81 -6.32 16.61 -28.66
#